data_AF-A0A672GLG8-F1
#
_entry.id   AF-A0A672GLG8-F1
#
_cell.length_a   1.000
_cell.length_b   1.000
_cell.length_c   1.000
_cell.angle_alpha   90.00
_cell.angle_beta   90.00
_cell.angle_gamma   90.00
#
_symmetry.space_group_name_H-M   'P 1'
#
loop_
_entity.id
_entity.type
_entity.pdbx_description
1 polymer ?
#
loop_
_entity_poly.entity_id
_entity_poly.type
_entity_poly.pdbx_seq_one_letter_code
_entity_poly.pdbx_strand_id
1 'polypeptide(L)'
;MPSLKVTDEVIAVFNDMKVRKAQANEEEKKRRKKAILFCLSKDLKNIVLDDGKEILLDDCRYALYDATYETKETKKEDLVFIFWAPDSAPLKSKMIYASSKDAIKRKFEGIKHEWQVNGLEDLKDRHTLAEKLGGSSVVSLEGSPI
;
A
#
# COMPACT_ATOMS: atom_id res chain seq x y z
N MET A 1 -18.11 18.46 -5.31
CA MET A 1 -16.92 17.84 -4.68
C MET A 1 -15.83 17.75 -5.73
N PRO A 2 -14.58 18.16 -5.47
CA PRO A 2 -13.53 18.13 -6.49
C PRO A 2 -13.32 16.69 -6.94
N SER A 3 -13.52 16.45 -8.24
CA SER A 3 -13.36 15.16 -8.89
C SER A 3 -11.87 14.82 -8.98
N LEU A 4 -11.36 14.24 -7.89
CA LEU A 4 -10.00 13.73 -7.83
C LEU A 4 -9.81 12.62 -8.87
N LYS A 5 -8.73 12.70 -9.65
CA LYS A 5 -8.43 11.73 -10.71
C LYS A 5 -7.23 10.88 -10.34
N VAL A 6 -7.35 9.58 -10.56
CA VAL A 6 -6.20 8.67 -10.50
C VAL A 6 -5.60 8.63 -11.90
N THR A 7 -4.29 8.86 -12.01
CA THR A 7 -3.62 8.77 -13.30
C THR A 7 -3.56 7.33 -13.81
N ASP A 8 -3.60 7.15 -15.12
CA ASP A 8 -3.53 5.83 -15.74
C ASP A 8 -2.24 5.08 -15.39
N GLU A 9 -1.14 5.79 -15.12
CA GLU A 9 0.11 5.20 -14.63
C GLU A 9 -0.07 4.45 -13.30
N VAL A 10 -0.81 5.02 -12.35
CA VAL A 10 -1.10 4.38 -11.06
C VAL A 10 -1.94 3.12 -11.24
N ILE A 11 -2.91 3.18 -12.14
CA ILE A 11 -3.78 2.05 -12.49
C ILE A 11 -2.98 0.96 -13.20
N ALA A 12 -2.10 1.33 -14.13
CA ALA A 12 -1.23 0.41 -14.85
C ALA A 12 -0.29 -0.33 -13.89
N VAL A 13 0.35 0.37 -12.95
CA VAL A 13 1.25 -0.25 -11.95
C VAL A 13 0.48 -1.17 -11.01
N PHE A 14 -0.72 -0.78 -10.57
CA PHE A 14 -1.58 -1.64 -9.76
C PHE A 14 -1.95 -2.95 -10.50
N ASN A 15 -2.39 -2.83 -11.76
CA ASN A 15 -2.72 -3.99 -12.57
C ASN A 15 -1.49 -4.85 -12.88
N ASP A 16 -0.32 -4.24 -13.08
CA ASP A 16 0.93 -4.97 -13.28
C ASP A 16 1.30 -5.80 -12.05
N MET A 17 1.26 -5.22 -10.84
CA MET A 17 1.45 -5.95 -9.58
C MET A 17 0.45 -7.11 -9.42
N LYS A 18 -0.81 -6.89 -9.80
CA LYS A 18 -1.87 -7.91 -9.71
C LYS A 18 -1.70 -9.05 -10.72
N VAL A 19 -1.46 -8.73 -12.00
CA VAL A 19 -1.39 -9.70 -13.11
C VAL A 19 -0.07 -10.48 -13.09
N ARG A 20 1.05 -9.78 -12.89
CA ARG A 20 2.37 -10.43 -12.93
C ARG A 20 2.61 -11.38 -11.75
N LYS A 21 1.78 -11.34 -10.72
CA LYS A 21 1.80 -12.27 -9.57
C LYS A 21 1.50 -13.71 -9.96
N ALA A 22 0.65 -13.92 -10.97
CA ALA A 22 0.24 -15.25 -11.43
C ALA A 22 1.30 -15.98 -12.27
N GLN A 23 2.32 -15.29 -12.79
CA GLN A 23 3.26 -15.83 -13.78
C GLN A 23 4.75 -15.61 -13.45
N ALA A 24 5.10 -15.05 -12.29
CA ALA A 24 6.48 -14.70 -11.97
C ALA A 24 7.26 -15.84 -11.30
N ASN A 25 8.44 -16.15 -11.85
CA ASN A 25 9.43 -17.01 -11.20
C ASN A 25 9.98 -16.37 -9.90
N GLU A 26 10.52 -17.20 -9.00
CA GLU A 26 11.08 -16.75 -7.71
C GLU A 26 12.18 -15.70 -7.85
N GLU A 27 13.01 -15.77 -8.91
CA GLU A 27 14.06 -14.79 -9.19
C GLU A 27 13.50 -13.41 -9.59
N GLU A 28 12.42 -13.37 -10.37
CA GLU A 28 11.73 -12.12 -10.71
C GLU A 28 11.02 -11.52 -9.49
N LYS A 29 10.41 -12.35 -8.63
CA LYS A 29 9.83 -11.91 -7.35
C LYS A 29 10.89 -11.22 -6.48
N LYS A 30 12.14 -11.70 -6.50
CA LYS A 30 13.24 -11.15 -5.69
C LYS A 30 13.74 -9.78 -6.17
N ARG A 31 13.59 -9.47 -7.47
CA ARG A 31 13.99 -8.16 -8.06
C ARG A 31 12.84 -7.15 -8.13
N ARG A 32 11.62 -7.54 -7.79
CA ARG A 32 10.44 -6.66 -7.82
C ARG A 32 10.41 -5.69 -6.65
N LYS A 33 9.89 -4.49 -6.92
CA LYS A 33 9.46 -3.56 -5.88
C LYS A 33 8.25 -4.18 -5.18
N LYS A 34 8.42 -4.55 -3.90
CA LYS A 34 7.32 -5.06 -3.06
C LYS A 34 6.36 -3.95 -2.61
N ALA A 35 6.85 -2.71 -2.59
CA ALA A 35 6.06 -1.53 -2.28
C ALA A 35 6.11 -0.54 -3.44
N ILE A 36 4.97 0.05 -3.77
CA ILE A 36 4.86 1.20 -4.67
C ILE A 36 4.25 2.34 -3.87
N LEU A 37 4.83 3.53 -3.99
CA LEU A 37 4.35 4.73 -3.32
C LEU A 37 3.57 5.60 -4.31
N PHE A 38 2.57 6.29 -3.80
CA PHE A 38 1.75 7.24 -4.53
C PHE A 38 1.57 8.49 -3.69
N CYS A 39 1.59 9.64 -4.37
CA CYS A 39 1.34 10.92 -3.76
C CYS A 39 0.29 11.68 -4.56
N LEU A 40 -0.30 12.69 -3.92
CA LEU A 40 -1.07 13.69 -4.63
C LEU A 40 -0.10 14.61 -5.37
N SER A 41 -0.45 14.92 -6.63
CA SER A 41 0.21 15.97 -7.39
C SER A 41 0.18 17.30 -6.64
N LYS A 42 1.08 18.23 -6.99
CA LYS A 42 1.16 19.57 -6.39
C LYS A 42 -0.18 20.31 -6.37
N ASP A 43 -1.02 20.06 -7.37
CA ASP A 43 -2.36 20.63 -7.49
C ASP A 43 -3.42 19.95 -6.61
N LEU A 44 -3.08 18.87 -5.91
CA LEU A 44 -3.97 18.07 -5.04
C LEU A 44 -5.23 17.53 -5.74
N LYS A 45 -5.18 17.45 -7.08
CA LYS A 45 -6.27 17.01 -7.95
C LYS A 45 -6.06 15.63 -8.55
N ASN A 46 -4.81 15.18 -8.62
CA ASN A 46 -4.44 13.93 -9.26
C ASN A 46 -3.59 13.10 -8.32
N ILE A 47 -3.80 11.78 -8.31
CA ILE A 47 -2.88 10.83 -7.66
C ILE A 47 -1.89 10.35 -8.71
N VAL A 48 -0.60 10.45 -8.38
CA VAL A 48 0.53 10.11 -9.26
C VAL A 48 1.46 9.12 -8.55
N LEU A 49 2.28 8.43 -9.33
CA LEU A 49 3.33 7.58 -8.78
C LEU A 49 4.37 8.44 -8.08
N ASP A 50 4.76 8.00 -6.89
CA ASP A 50 5.83 8.62 -6.13
C ASP A 50 7.07 7.73 -6.23
N ASP A 51 8.13 8.25 -6.85
CA ASP A 51 9.43 7.56 -6.95
C ASP A 51 10.29 7.79 -5.69
N GLY A 52 9.79 8.53 -4.70
CA GLY A 52 10.45 8.76 -3.43
C GLY A 52 10.71 7.43 -2.73
N LYS A 53 11.99 7.05 -2.66
CA LYS A 53 12.45 5.86 -1.93
C LYS A 53 12.12 5.89 -0.43
N GLU A 54 11.70 7.04 0.09
CA GLU A 54 11.55 7.29 1.52
C GLU A 54 10.16 7.84 1.80
N ILE A 55 9.49 7.22 2.76
CA ILE A 55 8.28 7.75 3.36
C ILE A 55 8.69 8.99 4.15
N LEU A 56 8.53 10.17 3.54
CA LEU A 56 8.80 11.44 4.20
C LEU A 56 7.89 11.56 5.44
N LEU A 57 8.49 11.85 6.58
CA LEU A 57 7.81 11.96 7.88
C LEU A 57 6.82 13.11 7.95
N ASP A 58 6.97 14.11 7.08
CA ASP A 58 6.25 15.37 7.12
C ASP A 58 5.02 15.41 6.18
N ASP A 59 4.79 14.38 5.37
CA ASP A 59 3.69 14.37 4.40
C ASP A 59 2.94 13.04 4.34
N CYS A 60 1.66 13.12 3.99
CA CYS A 60 0.82 11.95 3.79
C CYS A 60 1.12 11.30 2.44
N ARG A 61 1.04 9.96 2.38
CA ARG A 61 1.29 9.17 1.16
C ARG A 61 0.38 7.95 1.14
N TYR A 62 0.14 7.41 -0.05
CA TYR A 62 -0.38 6.06 -0.16
C TYR A 62 0.75 5.13 -0.55
N ALA A 63 0.70 3.90 -0.09
CA ALA A 63 1.53 2.84 -0.61
C ALA A 63 0.66 1.64 -0.95
N LEU A 64 1.08 0.88 -1.94
CA LEU A 64 0.59 -0.45 -2.18
C LEU A 64 1.72 -1.42 -1.89
N TYR A 65 1.48 -2.31 -0.94
CA TYR A 65 2.45 -3.28 -0.49
C TYR A 65 1.97 -4.69 -0.85
N ASP A 66 2.79 -5.45 -1.55
CA ASP A 66 2.56 -6.88 -1.74
C ASP A 66 3.12 -7.62 -0.52
N ALA A 67 2.21 -7.99 0.39
CA ALA A 67 2.56 -8.73 1.58
C ALA A 67 2.44 -10.23 1.30
N THR A 68 3.56 -10.92 1.43
CA THR A 68 3.63 -12.38 1.41
C THR A 68 3.53 -12.89 2.84
N TYR A 69 2.54 -13.72 3.13
CA TYR A 69 2.34 -14.30 4.45
C TYR A 69 2.07 -15.79 4.35
N GLU A 70 2.56 -16.54 5.33
CA GLU A 70 2.33 -17.97 5.43
C GLU A 70 1.30 -18.21 6.52
N THR A 71 0.28 -19.00 6.21
CA THR A 71 -0.65 -19.54 7.20
C THR A 71 -0.27 -20.98 7.52
N LYS A 72 -0.89 -21.55 8.55
CA LYS A 72 -0.66 -22.95 8.96
C LYS A 72 -0.79 -23.98 7.84
N GLU A 73 -1.51 -23.65 6.78
CA GLU A 73 -1.83 -24.58 5.68
C GLU A 73 -1.18 -24.19 4.36
N THR A 74 -0.93 -22.90 4.10
CA THR A 74 -0.46 -22.46 2.80
C THR A 74 0.19 -21.08 2.82
N LYS A 75 1.04 -20.83 1.83
CA LYS A 75 1.61 -19.51 1.59
C LYS A 75 0.66 -18.68 0.73
N LYS A 76 0.33 -17.50 1.22
CA LYS A 76 -0.53 -16.52 0.55
C LYS A 76 0.23 -15.24 0.32
N GLU A 77 -0.27 -14.48 -0.64
CA GLU A 77 0.26 -13.19 -1.00
C GLU A 77 -0.97 -12.32 -1.18
N ASP A 78 -1.03 -11.14 -0.58
CA ASP A 78 -2.13 -10.19 -0.75
C ASP A 78 -1.61 -8.77 -0.89
N LEU A 79 -2.33 -7.98 -1.70
CA LEU A 79 -2.04 -6.56 -1.86
C LEU A 79 -2.70 -5.80 -0.72
N VAL A 80 -1.87 -5.08 0.04
CA VAL A 80 -2.27 -4.23 1.16
C VAL A 80 -2.14 -2.79 0.74
N PHE A 81 -3.26 -2.06 0.80
CA PHE A 81 -3.25 -0.63 0.63
C PHE A 81 -2.88 0.05 1.94
N ILE A 82 -1.72 0.68 1.96
CA ILE A 82 -1.20 1.41 3.11
C ILE A 82 -1.53 2.89 2.95
N PHE A 83 -2.19 3.47 3.93
CA PHE A 83 -2.40 4.91 4.03
C PHE A 83 -1.49 5.49 5.10
N TRP A 84 -0.43 6.15 4.67
CA TRP A 84 0.53 6.83 5.53
C TRP A 84 0.03 8.24 5.84
N ALA A 85 -0.29 8.50 7.10
CA ALA A 85 -0.79 9.78 7.61
C ALA A 85 -0.10 10.12 8.94
N PRO A 86 1.17 10.57 8.91
CA PRO A 86 1.96 10.76 10.11
C PRO A 86 1.41 11.92 10.93
N ASP A 87 1.58 11.91 12.26
CA ASP A 87 0.97 12.97 13.06
C ASP A 87 1.55 14.37 12.76
N SER A 88 2.85 14.42 12.43
CA SER A 88 3.55 15.62 11.95
C SER A 88 2.98 16.20 10.65
N ALA A 89 2.29 15.41 9.82
CA ALA A 89 1.76 15.93 8.56
C ALA A 89 0.66 16.97 8.79
N PRO A 90 0.60 18.01 7.94
CA PRO A 90 -0.39 19.07 8.09
C PRO A 90 -1.82 18.51 7.95
N LEU A 91 -2.72 18.95 8.85
CA LEU A 91 -4.12 18.51 8.88
C LEU A 91 -4.80 18.64 7.52
N LYS A 92 -4.50 19.70 6.78
CA LYS A 92 -5.03 19.92 5.42
C LYS A 92 -4.65 18.79 4.46
N SER A 93 -3.39 18.32 4.48
CA SER A 93 -2.97 17.16 3.69
C SER A 93 -3.71 15.90 4.14
N LYS A 94 -3.76 15.62 5.46
CA LYS A 94 -4.51 14.46 5.99
C LYS A 94 -5.96 14.45 5.52
N MET A 95 -6.65 15.59 5.56
CA MET A 95 -8.03 15.71 5.10
C MET A 95 -8.18 15.45 3.60
N ILE A 96 -7.30 16.02 2.78
CA ILE A 96 -7.36 15.84 1.32
C ILE A 96 -7.05 14.39 0.96
N TYR A 97 -6.01 13.79 1.55
CA TYR A 97 -5.71 12.37 1.35
C TYR A 97 -6.84 11.48 1.89
N ALA A 98 -7.41 11.73 3.06
CA ALA A 98 -8.55 10.95 3.55
C ALA A 98 -9.75 11.03 2.58
N SER A 99 -10.05 12.23 2.06
CA SER A 99 -11.10 12.44 1.04
C SER A 99 -10.77 11.81 -0.32
N SER A 100 -9.48 11.68 -0.65
CA SER A 100 -8.98 11.12 -1.91
C SER A 100 -8.87 9.60 -1.89
N LYS A 101 -8.87 9.00 -0.68
CA LYS A 101 -8.73 7.56 -0.46
C LYS A 101 -9.80 6.76 -1.23
N ASP A 102 -11.04 7.23 -1.21
CA ASP A 102 -12.15 6.55 -1.89
C ASP A 102 -11.93 6.49 -3.41
N ALA A 103 -11.42 7.57 -4.02
CA ALA A 103 -11.18 7.64 -5.46
C ALA A 103 -10.14 6.63 -5.93
N ILE A 104 -9.03 6.46 -5.20
CA ILE A 104 -8.00 5.46 -5.51
C ILE A 104 -8.47 4.04 -5.20
N LYS A 105 -9.14 3.84 -4.07
CA LYS A 105 -9.67 2.53 -3.69
C LYS A 105 -10.67 2.01 -4.72
N ARG A 106 -11.50 2.88 -5.29
CA ARG A 106 -12.43 2.53 -6.38
C ARG A 106 -11.73 2.14 -7.68
N LYS A 107 -10.51 2.60 -7.92
CA LYS A 107 -9.68 2.17 -9.06
C LYS A 107 -8.92 0.88 -8.76
N PHE A 108 -8.57 0.66 -7.51
CA PHE A 108 -7.88 -0.54 -7.05
C PHE A 108 -8.86 -1.70 -6.78
N GLU A 109 -9.56 -2.13 -7.83
CA GLU A 109 -10.56 -3.18 -7.74
C GLU A 109 -9.91 -4.53 -7.34
N GLY A 110 -10.32 -5.03 -6.17
CA GLY A 110 -9.86 -6.29 -5.60
C GLY A 110 -8.94 -6.16 -4.39
N ILE A 111 -8.55 -4.96 -3.97
CA ILE A 111 -7.88 -4.78 -2.68
C ILE A 111 -8.89 -5.00 -1.56
N LYS A 112 -8.62 -6.00 -0.71
CA LYS A 112 -9.42 -6.31 0.49
C LYS A 112 -8.78 -5.77 1.77
N HIS A 113 -7.46 -5.61 1.77
CA HIS A 113 -6.70 -5.24 2.96
C HIS A 113 -6.30 -3.77 2.89
N GLU A 114 -6.75 -3.00 3.88
CA GLU A 114 -6.31 -1.63 4.10
C GLU A 114 -5.63 -1.47 5.46
N TRP A 115 -4.49 -0.81 5.46
CA TRP A 115 -3.70 -0.54 6.64
C TRP A 115 -3.46 0.97 6.74
N GLN A 116 -3.96 1.60 7.80
CA GLN A 116 -3.67 3.00 8.08
C GLN A 116 -2.53 3.06 9.06
N VAL A 117 -1.52 3.86 8.72
CA VAL A 117 -0.27 3.97 9.45
C VAL A 117 -0.06 5.43 9.78
N ASN A 118 -0.01 5.76 11.07
CA ASN A 118 0.16 7.13 11.55
C ASN A 118 1.58 7.44 12.05
N GLY A 119 2.51 6.48 11.96
CA GLY A 119 3.87 6.62 12.43
C GLY A 119 4.78 5.48 11.98
N LEU A 120 6.10 5.68 12.07
CA LEU A 120 7.09 4.68 11.64
C LEU A 120 7.07 3.43 12.53
N GLU A 121 6.65 3.58 13.78
CA GLU A 121 6.45 2.46 14.70
C GLU A 121 5.40 1.48 14.16
N ASP A 122 4.26 2.02 13.73
CA ASP A 122 3.15 1.25 13.18
C ASP A 122 3.59 0.59 11.86
N LEU A 123 4.30 1.30 10.98
CA LEU A 123 4.83 0.73 9.74
C LEU A 123 5.79 -0.45 9.97
N LYS A 124 6.59 -0.40 11.04
CA LYS A 124 7.54 -1.47 11.39
C LYS A 124 6.85 -2.64 12.10
N ASP A 125 5.61 -2.44 12.54
CA ASP A 125 4.86 -3.43 13.28
C ASP A 125 4.29 -4.51 12.34
N ARG A 126 5.09 -5.56 12.17
CA ARG A 126 4.72 -6.73 11.34
C ARG A 126 3.50 -7.45 11.90
N HIS A 127 3.28 -7.39 13.22
CA HIS A 127 2.16 -8.02 13.88
C HIS A 127 0.83 -7.39 13.45
N THR A 128 0.75 -6.05 13.43
CA THR A 128 -0.41 -5.30 12.95
C THR A 128 -0.72 -5.61 11.49
N LEU A 129 0.32 -5.71 10.65
CA LEU A 129 0.15 -6.13 9.26
C LEU A 129 -0.38 -7.57 9.15
N ALA A 130 0.16 -8.50 9.94
CA ALA A 130 -0.32 -9.88 9.97
C ALA A 130 -1.78 -9.97 10.42
N GLU A 131 -2.16 -9.17 11.43
CA GLU A 131 -3.53 -9.05 11.91
C GLU A 131 -4.48 -8.58 10.78
N LYS A 132 -4.06 -7.59 10.00
CA LYS A 132 -4.83 -7.09 8.85
C LYS A 132 -4.98 -8.10 7.72
N LEU A 133 -4.00 -8.96 7.50
CA LEU A 133 -3.99 -9.95 6.44
C LEU A 133 -4.84 -11.17 6.78
N GLY A 134 -4.59 -11.77 7.94
CA GLY A 134 -5.22 -13.03 8.32
C GLY A 134 -5.34 -13.27 9.82
N GLY A 135 -5.09 -12.25 10.65
CA GLY A 135 -5.21 -12.39 12.10
C GLY A 135 -4.24 -13.44 12.65
N SER A 136 -4.77 -14.22 13.59
CA SER A 136 -4.10 -15.33 14.27
C SER A 136 -3.77 -16.53 13.37
N SER A 137 -4.21 -16.52 12.11
CA SER A 137 -3.92 -17.62 11.16
C SER A 137 -2.56 -17.45 10.47
N VAL A 138 -2.00 -16.24 10.50
CA VAL A 138 -0.70 -15.94 9.93
C VAL A 138 0.39 -16.43 10.87
N VAL A 139 1.24 -17.33 10.39
CA VAL A 139 2.39 -17.86 11.15
C VAL A 139 3.69 -17.17 10.77
N SER A 140 3.79 -16.63 9.55
CA SER A 140 4.99 -15.97 9.06
C SER A 140 4.62 -14.87 8.09
N LEU A 141 5.41 -13.80 8.07
CA LEU A 141 5.26 -12.67 7.17
C LEU A 141 6.61 -12.35 6.53
N GLU A 142 6.62 -12.25 5.21
CA GLU A 142 7.82 -12.00 4.39
C GLU A 142 8.94 -13.04 4.61
N GLY A 143 8.57 -14.27 5.00
CA GLY A 143 9.51 -15.34 5.34
C GLY A 143 10.15 -15.19 6.73
N SER A 144 9.76 -14.19 7.52
CA SER A 144 10.09 -14.10 8.93
C SER A 144 8.89 -14.56 9.79
N PRO A 145 9.10 -15.30 10.89
CA PRO A 145 8.01 -15.57 11.83
C PRO A 145 7.49 -14.25 12.44
N ILE A 146 6.18 -14.22 12.69
CA ILE A 146 5.50 -13.14 13.44
C ILE A 146 5.69 -13.34 14.94
#